data_AF-A0A1Y4N758-F1
#
_entry.id   AF-A0A1Y4N758-F1
#
_cell.length_a   1.000
_cell.length_b   1.000
_cell.length_c   1.000
_cell.angle_alpha   90.00
_cell.angle_beta   90.00
_cell.angle_gamma   90.00
#
_symmetry.space_group_name_H-M   'P 1'
#
loop_
_entity.id
_entity.type
_entity.pdbx_description
1 polymer ?
#
loop_
_entity_poly.entity_id
_entity_poly.type
_entity_poly.pdbx_seq_one_letter_code
_entity_poly.pdbx_strand_id
1 'polypeptide(L)' 'MKENKRKLLKDIVFCLWLGFEVIGVFLLAVIAGLWLDDYFNSKPCWILVLLIVAFIYVIKLLLGVGKDE' A
#
# COMPACT_ATOMS: atom_id res chain seq x y z
N MET A 1 11.81 -32.40 2.44
CA MET A 1 11.08 -31.79 1.29
C MET A 1 9.72 -31.16 1.65
N LYS A 2 8.94 -31.70 2.61
CA LYS A 2 7.61 -31.15 2.97
C LYS A 2 7.64 -29.79 3.72
N GLU A 3 8.67 -29.55 4.52
CA GLU A 3 8.86 -28.28 5.28
C GLU A 3 9.09 -27.07 4.36
N ASN A 4 9.91 -27.24 3.31
CA ASN A 4 10.25 -26.16 2.38
C ASN A 4 9.03 -25.65 1.59
N LYS A 5 8.11 -26.55 1.22
CA LYS A 5 6.85 -26.20 0.55
C LYS A 5 5.94 -25.34 1.44
N ARG A 6 5.91 -25.57 2.75
CA ARG A 6 5.10 -24.76 3.69
C ARG A 6 5.68 -23.36 3.88
N LYS A 7 7.02 -23.23 3.94
CA LYS A 7 7.69 -21.92 3.97
C LYS A 7 7.36 -21.10 2.72
N LEU A 8 7.55 -21.67 1.53
CA LEU A 8 7.24 -20.98 0.27
C LEU A 8 5.76 -20.57 0.16
N LEU A 9 4.82 -21.40 0.61
CA LEU A 9 3.41 -21.03 0.63
C LEU A 9 3.11 -19.88 1.61
N LYS A 10 3.74 -19.87 2.79
CA LYS A 10 3.62 -18.76 3.73
C LYS A 10 4.18 -17.46 3.16
N ASP A 11 5.34 -17.52 2.50
CA ASP A 11 5.95 -16.38 1.82
C ASP A 11 5.05 -15.82 0.72
N ILE A 12 4.47 -16.69 -0.11
CA ILE A 12 3.55 -16.27 -1.18
C ILE A 12 2.30 -15.62 -0.59
N VAL A 13 1.71 -16.21 0.46
CA VAL A 13 0.52 -15.64 1.12
C VAL A 13 0.88 -14.31 1.80
N PHE A 14 2.05 -14.21 2.42
CA PHE A 14 2.53 -12.98 3.03
C PHE A 14 2.75 -11.88 2.00
N CYS A 15 3.43 -12.18 0.90
CA CYS A 15 3.64 -11.25 -0.21
C CYS A 15 2.31 -10.84 -0.87
N LEU A 16 1.35 -11.76 -0.98
CA LEU A 16 0.01 -11.48 -1.49
C LEU A 16 -0.79 -10.58 -0.54
N TRP A 17 -0.72 -10.81 0.77
CA TRP A 17 -1.32 -9.95 1.78
C TRP A 17 -0.72 -8.55 1.73
N LEU A 18 0.61 -8.46 1.64
CA LEU A 18 1.32 -7.19 1.52
C LEU A 18 0.89 -6.42 0.28
N GLY A 19 0.82 -7.11 -0.87
CA GLY A 19 0.33 -6.53 -2.12
C GLY A 19 -1.12 -6.03 -2.00
N PHE A 20 -1.98 -6.79 -1.33
CA PHE A 20 -3.36 -6.38 -1.08
C PHE A 20 -3.44 -5.14 -0.18
N GLU A 21 -2.61 -5.06 0.85
CA GLU A 21 -2.54 -3.91 1.75
C GLU A 21 -2.08 -2.65 1.01
N VAL A 22 -1.05 -2.77 0.16
CA VAL A 22 -0.58 -1.68 -0.70
C VAL A 22 -1.67 -1.20 -1.65
N ILE A 23 -2.35 -2.12 -2.34
CA ILE A 23 -3.45 -1.79 -3.26
C ILE A 23 -4.60 -1.12 -2.49
N GLY A 24 -4.95 -1.64 -1.32
CA GLY A 24 -6.02 -1.08 -0.47
C GLY A 24 -5.73 0.34 -0.01
N VAL A 25 -4.51 0.61 0.48
CA VAL A 25 -4.08 1.96 0.89
C VAL A 25 -4.10 2.93 -0.29
N PHE A 26 -3.64 2.49 -1.47
CA PHE A 26 -3.66 3.31 -2.68
C PHE A 26 -5.09 3.65 -3.12
N LEU A 27 -5.99 2.66 -3.11
CA LEU A 27 -7.39 2.86 -3.47
C LEU A 27 -8.09 3.84 -2.52
N LEU A 28 -7.86 3.68 -1.20
CA LEU A 28 -8.40 4.57 -0.19
C LEU A 28 -7.85 6.00 -0.32
N ALA A 29 -6.55 6.14 -0.60
CA ALA A 29 -5.94 7.45 -0.83
C ALA A 29 -6.51 8.17 -2.06
N VAL A 30 -6.78 7.43 -3.15
CA VAL A 30 -7.42 7.98 -4.35
C VAL A 30 -8.86 8.41 -4.07
N ILE A 31 -9.66 7.57 -3.41
CA ILE A 31 -11.06 7.89 -3.07
C ILE A 31 -11.11 9.09 -2.13
N ALA A 32 -10.29 9.10 -1.07
CA ALA A 32 -10.21 10.20 -0.13
C ALA A 32 -9.71 11.48 -0.81
N GLY A 33 -8.72 11.38 -1.70
CA GLY A 33 -8.18 12.52 -2.44
C GLY A 33 -9.19 13.12 -3.42
N LEU A 34 -9.95 12.30 -4.15
CA LEU A 34 -11.05 12.77 -5.00
C LEU A 34 -12.13 13.48 -4.19
N TRP A 35 -12.52 12.91 -3.05
CA TRP A 35 -13.53 13.49 -2.18
C TRP A 35 -13.06 14.83 -1.58
N LEU A 36 -11.78 14.92 -1.21
CA LEU A 36 -11.18 16.14 -0.68
C LEU A 36 -11.01 17.23 -1.75
N ASP A 37 -10.60 16.85 -2.97
CA ASP A 37 -10.48 17.79 -4.10
C ASP A 37 -11.86 18.36 -4.50
N ASP A 38 -12.92 17.52 -4.49
CA ASP A 38 -14.30 17.95 -4.72
C ASP A 38 -14.78 18.92 -3.62
N TYR A 39 -14.49 18.59 -2.36
CA TYR A 39 -14.86 19.43 -1.21
C TYR A 39 -14.18 20.81 -1.23
N PHE A 40 -12.89 20.86 -1.58
CA PHE A 40 -12.12 22.11 -1.61
C PHE A 40 -12.26 22.90 -2.92
N ASN A 41 -13.03 22.39 -3.90
CA ASN A 41 -13.18 22.96 -5.25
C ASN A 41 -11.82 23.34 -5.88
N SER A 42 -10.77 22.64 -5.45
CA SER A 42 -9.40 22.93 -5.81
C SER A 42 -9.02 22.01 -6.96
N LYS A 43 -8.21 22.51 -7.89
CA LYS A 43 -7.56 21.67 -8.91
C LYS A 43 -6.94 20.44 -8.23
N PRO A 44 -6.82 19.29 -8.91
CA PRO A 44 -6.46 18.00 -8.32
C PRO A 44 -5.05 18.00 -7.69
N CYS A 45 -4.93 18.63 -6.55
CA CYS A 45 -3.70 18.89 -5.81
C CYS A 45 -3.72 18.06 -4.55
N TRP A 46 -4.87 17.90 -3.90
CA TRP A 46 -5.00 17.07 -2.72
C TRP A 46 -4.82 15.60 -3.06
N ILE A 47 -5.35 15.15 -4.19
CA ILE A 47 -5.12 13.78 -4.66
C ILE A 47 -3.63 13.51 -4.89
N LEU A 48 -2.87 14.47 -5.44
CA LEU A 48 -1.44 14.33 -5.66
C LEU A 48 -0.67 14.24 -4.33
N VAL A 49 -1.02 15.08 -3.36
CA VAL A 49 -0.40 15.06 -2.03
C VAL A 49 -0.72 13.74 -1.31
N LEU A 50 -1.98 13.30 -1.31
CA LEU A 50 -2.38 12.01 -0.72
C LEU A 50 -1.68 10.83 -1.41
N LEU A 51 -1.53 10.87 -2.73
CA LEU A 51 -0.85 9.83 -3.48
C LEU A 51 0.63 9.73 -3.10
N ILE A 52 1.33 10.87 -2.94
CA ILE A 52 2.72 10.90 -2.48
C ILE A 52 2.84 10.37 -1.06
N VAL A 53 1.93 10.75 -0.16
CA VAL A 53 1.91 10.24 1.23
C VAL A 53 1.67 8.73 1.26
N ALA A 54 0.70 8.23 0.48
CA ALA A 54 0.44 6.81 0.35
C ALA A 54 1.65 6.07 -0.22
N PHE A 55 2.35 6.64 -1.21
CA PHE A 55 3.56 6.07 -1.78
C PHE A 55 4.69 5.98 -0.75
N ILE A 56 4.93 7.04 0.03
CA ILE A 56 5.93 7.02 1.12
C ILE A 56 5.56 5.96 2.17
N TYR A 57 4.27 5.83 2.51
CA TYR A 57 3.79 4.81 3.45
C TYR A 57 4.05 3.39 2.92
N VAL A 58 3.76 3.13 1.65
CA VAL A 58 4.04 1.85 0.98
C VAL A 58 5.54 1.55 0.98
N ILE A 59 6.39 2.52 0.64
CA ILE A 59 7.85 2.34 0.68
C ILE A 59 8.33 2.04 2.10
N LYS A 60 7.81 2.74 3.11
CA LYS A 60 8.12 2.45 4.52
C LYS A 60 7.66 1.06 4.94
N LEU A 61 6.50 0.62 4.49
CA LEU A 61 5.95 -0.70 4.79
C LEU A 61 6.81 -1.79 4.14
N LEU A 62 7.20 -1.61 2.88
CA LEU A 62 8.11 -2.51 2.17
C LEU A 62 9.51 -2.55 2.80
N LEU A 63 10.07 -1.40 3.20
CA LEU A 63 11.37 -1.31 3.88
C LEU A 63 11.33 -1.85 5.31
N GLY A 64 10.20 -1.71 6.00
CA GLY A 64 9.98 -2.25 7.35
C GLY A 64 9.89 -3.77 7.33
N VAL A 65 9.20 -4.33 6.34
CA VAL A 65 9.12 -5.79 6.12
C VAL A 65 10.50 -6.40 5.82
N GLY A 66 11.39 -5.68 5.14
CA GLY A 66 12.76 -6.13 4.88
C GLY A 66 13.71 -6.08 6.08
N LYS A 67 13.28 -5.57 7.25
CA LYS A 67 14.09 -5.49 8.48
C LYS A 67 13.85 -6.63 9.47
N ASP A 68 12.85 -7.46 9.22
CA ASP A 68 12.48 -8.64 10.03
C ASP A 68 12.98 -9.97 9.41
N GLU A 69 14.01 -9.91 8.57
CA GLU A 69 14.80 -11.06 8.10
C GLU A 69 16.26 -10.92 8.55
#